data_AF-A0A2E8WKS0-F1
#
_entry.id   AF-A0A2E8WKS0-F1
#
_cell.length_a   1.000
_cell.length_b   1.000
_cell.length_c   1.000
_cell.angle_alpha   90.00
_cell.angle_beta   90.00
_cell.angle_gamma   90.00
#
_symmetry.space_group_name_H-M   'P 1'
#
loop_
_entity.id
_entity.type
_entity.pdbx_description
1 polymer ?
#
loop_
_entity_poly.entity_id
_entity_poly.type
_entity_poly.pdbx_seq_one_letter_code
_entity_poly.pdbx_strand_id
1 'polypeptide(L)'
;MFQAGPFFPVAIQIFYRITTVKVHERLDLAGLRSLSMPNAKLRSTQMIARQSDKETNTRESPKGRFGFSRKALFTIPETGGPFDLDAVTLPPGKKNFPHHSHAALWEMYYIVSGTATIRMDDEHHTAKTGDAIMCPPGMAHQISNDTDEDVVYLVVSDDPPFDACYYPDSDKQLIARKVWKGQPDEDRVFWTRTDQTYYDGEE
;
A
#
# COMPACT_ATOMS: atom_id res chain seq x y z
N MET A 1 -41.20 -32.94 -48.00
CA MET A 1 -40.03 -32.46 -48.78
C MET A 1 -39.16 -31.66 -47.82
N PHE A 2 -37.94 -32.12 -47.57
CA PHE A 2 -36.99 -31.51 -46.65
C PHE A 2 -36.48 -30.17 -47.19
N GLN A 3 -36.30 -29.17 -46.32
CA GLN A 3 -35.05 -28.40 -46.29
C GLN A 3 -34.83 -27.76 -44.92
N ALA A 4 -33.68 -28.10 -44.33
CA ALA A 4 -33.12 -27.50 -43.13
C ALA A 4 -32.22 -26.31 -43.51
N GLY A 5 -32.18 -25.29 -42.65
CA GLY A 5 -31.24 -24.16 -42.71
C GLY A 5 -31.39 -23.28 -41.45
N PRO A 6 -30.32 -22.63 -40.95
CA PRO A 6 -29.88 -22.86 -39.56
C PRO A 6 -30.19 -21.75 -38.55
N PHE A 7 -30.08 -22.15 -37.27
CA PHE A 7 -29.96 -21.34 -36.06
C PHE A 7 -28.80 -20.33 -36.14
N PHE A 8 -28.96 -19.12 -35.56
CA PHE A 8 -28.08 -18.51 -34.55
C PHE A 8 -28.77 -17.23 -33.95
N PRO A 9 -28.63 -16.97 -32.63
CA PRO A 9 -29.28 -15.85 -31.94
C PRO A 9 -28.45 -14.55 -32.01
N VAL A 10 -29.15 -13.43 -31.92
CA VAL A 10 -28.61 -12.07 -31.85
C VAL A 10 -27.94 -11.86 -30.49
N ALA A 11 -26.60 -11.90 -30.46
CA ALA A 11 -25.80 -11.41 -29.33
C ALA A 11 -25.47 -9.94 -29.57
N ILE A 12 -25.90 -9.09 -28.62
CA ILE A 12 -25.62 -7.65 -28.57
C ILE A 12 -24.12 -7.45 -28.37
N GLN A 13 -23.48 -6.86 -29.37
CA GLN A 13 -22.05 -6.60 -29.45
C GLN A 13 -21.78 -5.21 -28.84
N ILE A 14 -21.39 -5.18 -27.56
CA ILE A 14 -20.87 -3.96 -26.92
C ILE A 14 -19.43 -3.76 -27.43
N PHE A 15 -19.22 -2.73 -28.24
CA PHE A 15 -17.93 -2.33 -28.80
C PHE A 15 -16.96 -1.88 -27.70
N TYR A 16 -15.95 -2.70 -27.38
CA TYR A 16 -14.71 -2.22 -26.78
C TYR A 16 -13.82 -1.62 -27.89
N ARG A 17 -13.74 -0.28 -27.96
CA ARG A 17 -12.66 0.41 -28.66
C ARG A 17 -11.43 0.42 -27.74
N ILE A 18 -10.59 -0.61 -27.84
CA ILE A 18 -9.23 -0.57 -27.32
C ILE A 18 -8.36 0.06 -28.41
N THR A 19 -7.97 1.31 -28.24
CA THR A 19 -6.95 1.94 -29.08
C THR A 19 -5.62 1.26 -28.78
N THR A 20 -5.11 0.51 -29.74
CA THR A 20 -3.80 -0.15 -29.66
C THR A 20 -2.71 0.93 -29.71
N VAL A 21 -2.06 1.21 -28.58
CA VAL A 21 -0.76 1.90 -28.60
C VAL A 21 0.29 0.84 -29.00
N LYS A 22 0.80 0.93 -30.22
CA LYS A 22 1.99 0.17 -30.66
C LYS A 22 3.20 0.66 -29.88
N VAL A 23 3.53 0.01 -28.76
CA VAL A 23 4.89 0.06 -28.21
C VAL A 23 5.68 -1.03 -28.92
N HIS A 24 6.42 -0.63 -29.95
CA HIS A 24 7.37 -1.51 -30.63
C HIS A 24 8.77 -1.11 -30.21
N GLU A 25 9.12 -1.40 -28.97
CA GLU A 25 10.51 -1.54 -28.55
C GLU A 25 10.68 -2.97 -28.04
N ARG A 26 11.63 -3.68 -28.64
CA ARG A 26 12.06 -5.00 -28.18
C ARG A 26 12.55 -4.83 -26.75
N LEU A 27 11.83 -5.38 -25.79
CA LEU A 27 12.39 -5.70 -24.48
C LEU A 27 13.58 -6.63 -24.72
N ASP A 28 14.78 -6.08 -24.66
CA ASP A 28 16.01 -6.86 -24.65
C ASP A 28 16.08 -7.61 -23.31
N LEU A 29 15.53 -8.83 -23.32
CA LEU A 29 15.56 -9.76 -22.18
C LEU A 29 16.99 -10.18 -21.79
N ALA A 30 18.03 -9.76 -22.52
CA ALA A 30 19.42 -9.97 -22.14
C ALA A 30 19.89 -9.03 -21.01
N GLY A 31 19.20 -7.91 -20.76
CA GLY A 31 19.51 -6.96 -19.68
C GLY A 31 18.97 -7.36 -18.29
N LEU A 32 18.10 -8.37 -18.21
CA LEU A 32 17.53 -8.89 -16.95
C LEU A 32 18.47 -9.85 -16.21
N ARG A 33 19.73 -9.97 -16.64
CA ARG A 33 20.76 -10.75 -15.96
C ARG A 33 21.45 -9.91 -14.89
N SER A 34 21.16 -10.28 -13.65
CA SER A 34 21.86 -9.91 -12.42
C SER A 34 21.89 -8.42 -12.06
N LEU A 35 20.79 -7.95 -11.44
CA LEU A 35 20.97 -7.26 -10.16
C LEU A 35 21.42 -8.31 -9.13
N SER A 36 22.67 -8.75 -9.27
CA SER A 36 23.41 -9.34 -8.18
C SER A 36 23.51 -8.23 -7.15
N MET A 37 22.56 -8.17 -6.22
CA MET A 37 22.78 -7.43 -4.99
C MET A 37 24.14 -7.89 -4.47
N PRO A 38 25.08 -6.98 -4.18
CA PRO A 38 26.35 -7.39 -3.61
C PRO A 38 26.00 -8.23 -2.39
N ASN A 39 26.48 -9.48 -2.37
CA ASN A 39 26.53 -10.31 -1.17
C ASN A 39 27.49 -9.65 -0.17
N ALA A 40 27.18 -8.44 0.28
CA ALA A 40 27.64 -7.94 1.55
C ALA A 40 27.06 -8.93 2.54
N LYS A 41 27.91 -9.83 3.02
CA LYS A 41 27.59 -10.87 3.98
C LYS A 41 26.89 -10.19 5.16
N LEU A 42 25.55 -10.22 5.17
CA LEU A 42 24.73 -9.55 6.18
C LEU A 42 25.25 -10.00 7.53
N ARG A 43 25.69 -9.06 8.36
CA ARG A 43 26.23 -9.41 9.67
C ARG A 43 25.05 -9.83 10.52
N SER A 44 25.15 -10.96 11.22
CA SER A 44 24.08 -11.48 12.08
C SER A 44 23.54 -10.46 13.10
N THR A 45 24.36 -9.47 13.49
CA THR A 45 23.98 -8.36 14.36
C THR A 45 23.03 -7.34 13.71
N GLN A 46 22.93 -7.26 12.38
CA GLN A 46 21.96 -6.41 11.68
C GLN A 46 20.55 -7.02 11.63
N MET A 47 20.38 -8.26 12.09
CA MET A 47 19.09 -8.97 12.11
C MET A 47 18.37 -8.88 13.47
N ILE A 48 18.91 -8.09 14.40
CA ILE A 48 18.28 -7.80 15.69
C ILE A 48 18.04 -6.29 15.76
N ALA A 49 16.79 -5.88 15.86
CA ALA A 49 16.41 -4.50 16.06
C ALA A 49 15.83 -4.32 17.47
N ARG A 50 16.36 -3.35 18.22
CA ARG A 50 15.69 -2.85 19.43
C ARG A 50 14.95 -1.57 19.07
N GLN A 51 13.67 -1.49 19.41
CA GLN A 51 12.88 -0.30 19.15
C GLN A 51 13.43 0.95 19.85
N SER A 52 14.10 0.79 21.00
CA SER A 52 14.79 1.89 21.70
C SER A 52 15.89 2.54 20.88
N ASP A 53 16.53 1.77 19.99
CA ASP A 53 17.72 2.18 19.26
C ASP A 53 17.36 2.80 17.90
N LYS A 54 16.07 2.79 17.51
CA LYS A 54 15.56 3.30 16.23
C LYS A 54 15.05 4.73 16.37
N GLU A 55 15.37 5.54 15.36
CA GLU A 55 14.90 6.93 15.24
C GLU A 55 13.38 6.98 15.06
N THR A 56 12.75 7.89 15.80
CA THR A 56 11.32 8.19 15.65
C THR A 56 11.13 9.18 14.51
N ASN A 57 10.28 8.81 13.56
CA ASN A 57 9.82 9.70 12.50
C ASN A 57 8.34 10.02 12.73
N THR A 58 7.99 11.28 12.90
CA THR A 58 6.62 11.74 13.07
C THR A 58 6.10 12.33 11.77
N ARG A 59 4.85 12.01 11.43
CA ARG A 59 4.14 12.56 10.28
C ARG A 59 2.83 13.16 10.77
N GLU A 60 2.48 14.30 10.21
CA GLU A 60 1.20 15.00 10.40
C GLU A 60 0.74 15.49 9.02
N SER A 61 -0.57 15.47 8.78
CA SER A 61 -1.18 16.08 7.60
C SER A 61 -1.40 17.59 7.80
N PRO A 62 -1.55 18.38 6.72
CA PRO A 62 -1.73 19.83 6.81
C PRO A 62 -2.91 20.29 7.68
N LYS A 63 -4.05 19.57 7.64
CA LYS A 63 -5.20 19.88 8.51
C LYS A 63 -5.24 19.02 9.79
N GLY A 64 -4.21 18.21 10.02
CA GLY A 64 -4.04 17.42 11.24
C GLY A 64 -5.00 16.24 11.42
N ARG A 65 -5.78 15.84 10.40
CA ARG A 65 -6.64 14.64 10.47
C ARG A 65 -5.81 13.36 10.56
N PHE A 66 -4.68 13.32 9.88
CA PHE A 66 -3.78 12.18 9.84
C PHE A 66 -2.51 12.50 10.62
N GLY A 67 -2.04 11.53 11.41
CA GLY A 67 -0.78 11.70 12.12
C GLY A 67 -0.38 10.48 12.92
N PHE A 68 0.91 10.20 12.96
CA PHE A 68 1.49 9.07 13.71
C PHE A 68 2.98 9.27 13.92
N SER A 69 3.55 8.51 14.85
CA SER A 69 4.99 8.35 15.01
C SER A 69 5.39 6.93 14.66
N ARG A 70 6.45 6.75 13.86
CA ARG A 70 6.94 5.43 13.44
C ARG A 70 8.42 5.23 13.76
N LYS A 71 8.79 3.97 13.93
CA LYS A 71 10.18 3.50 14.01
C LYS A 71 10.34 2.30 13.08
N ALA A 72 11.22 2.43 12.08
CA ALA A 72 11.52 1.32 11.18
C ALA A 72 12.44 0.30 11.85
N LEU A 73 11.88 -0.84 12.24
CA LEU A 73 12.64 -1.91 12.90
C LEU A 73 13.50 -2.65 11.88
N PHE A 74 12.90 -3.02 10.74
CA PHE A 74 13.60 -3.60 9.61
C PHE A 74 13.11 -2.99 8.31
N THR A 75 14.04 -2.84 7.37
CA THR A 75 13.69 -2.53 5.98
C THR A 75 14.28 -3.56 5.03
N ILE A 76 13.65 -3.75 3.88
CA ILE A 76 14.09 -4.62 2.80
C ILE A 76 15.49 -4.23 2.29
N PRO A 77 15.85 -2.95 2.10
CA PRO A 77 17.22 -2.58 1.76
C PRO A 77 18.25 -2.95 2.83
N GLU A 78 17.89 -2.89 4.12
CA GLU A 78 18.79 -3.25 5.22
C GLU A 78 18.96 -4.76 5.36
N THR A 79 17.89 -5.53 5.17
CA THR A 79 17.84 -6.97 5.47
C THR A 79 17.99 -7.87 4.24
N GLY A 80 17.74 -7.36 3.05
CA GLY A 80 17.56 -8.16 1.83
C GLY A 80 16.35 -9.11 1.89
N GLY A 81 15.51 -8.98 2.93
CA GLY A 81 14.35 -9.82 3.16
C GLY A 81 13.13 -9.39 2.34
N PRO A 82 12.01 -10.12 2.47
CA PRO A 82 10.80 -9.85 1.69
C PRO A 82 9.88 -8.76 2.27
N PHE A 83 10.10 -8.32 3.51
CA PHE A 83 9.18 -7.42 4.21
C PHE A 83 9.90 -6.30 4.97
N ASP A 84 9.26 -5.13 5.03
CA ASP A 84 9.53 -4.07 6.00
C ASP A 84 8.76 -4.40 7.31
N LEU A 85 9.29 -3.95 8.46
CA LEU A 85 8.61 -4.02 9.75
C LEU A 85 8.77 -2.68 10.47
N ASP A 86 7.65 -1.99 10.67
CA ASP A 86 7.60 -0.74 11.41
C ASP A 86 6.82 -0.92 12.72
N ALA A 87 7.27 -0.25 13.78
CA ALA A 87 6.49 -0.03 14.99
C ALA A 87 5.88 1.38 14.94
N VAL A 88 4.57 1.48 15.10
CA VAL A 88 3.81 2.73 14.96
C VAL A 88 3.05 3.03 16.25
N THR A 89 3.09 4.30 16.64
CA THR A 89 2.26 4.88 17.68
C THR A 89 1.27 5.84 17.02
N LEU A 90 -0.02 5.59 17.22
CA LEU A 90 -1.13 6.35 16.68
C LEU A 90 -1.83 7.11 17.82
N PRO A 91 -1.68 8.46 17.88
CA PRO A 91 -2.26 9.25 18.96
C PRO A 91 -3.79 9.29 18.97
N PRO A 92 -4.42 9.68 20.08
CA PRO A 92 -5.86 9.90 20.19
C PRO A 92 -6.44 10.75 19.05
N GLY A 93 -7.54 10.29 18.47
CA GLY A 93 -8.28 10.98 17.41
C GLY A 93 -7.61 11.00 16.03
N LYS A 94 -6.48 10.29 15.86
CA LYS A 94 -5.72 10.28 14.60
C LYS A 94 -6.01 9.05 13.75
N LYS A 95 -5.80 9.21 12.44
CA LYS A 95 -5.70 8.15 11.43
C LYS A 95 -4.27 8.09 10.91
N ASN A 96 -3.75 6.92 10.54
CA ASN A 96 -2.39 6.88 9.99
C ASN A 96 -2.35 7.47 8.56
N PHE A 97 -3.28 7.06 7.71
CA PHE A 97 -3.38 7.38 6.28
C PHE A 97 -4.84 7.47 5.84
N PRO A 98 -5.11 8.15 4.70
CA PRO A 98 -6.35 8.00 3.94
C PRO A 98 -6.82 6.55 3.78
N HIS A 99 -8.12 6.35 3.60
CA HIS A 99 -8.66 5.01 3.34
C HIS A 99 -8.23 4.58 1.94
N HIS A 100 -7.55 3.43 1.84
CA HIS A 100 -6.90 3.03 0.59
C HIS A 100 -6.80 1.52 0.42
N SER A 101 -6.71 1.08 -0.83
CA SER A 101 -6.39 -0.29 -1.21
C SER A 101 -5.13 -0.32 -2.08
N HIS A 102 -4.21 -1.23 -1.80
CA HIS A 102 -3.07 -1.53 -2.67
C HIS A 102 -3.46 -2.47 -3.81
N ALA A 103 -2.83 -2.37 -4.98
CA ALA A 103 -3.08 -3.27 -6.10
C ALA A 103 -2.19 -4.52 -6.06
N ALA A 104 -1.00 -4.40 -5.47
CA ALA A 104 -0.03 -5.49 -5.38
C ALA A 104 0.53 -5.71 -3.96
N LEU A 105 0.69 -4.65 -3.17
CA LEU A 105 1.28 -4.72 -1.84
C LEU A 105 0.36 -5.41 -0.83
N TRP A 106 0.94 -6.29 -0.02
CA TRP A 106 0.31 -6.87 1.17
C TRP A 106 0.69 -6.07 2.40
N GLU A 107 -0.28 -5.78 3.25
CA GLU A 107 -0.06 -5.15 4.54
C GLU A 107 -0.73 -5.96 5.66
N MET A 108 -0.11 -6.00 6.83
CA MET A 108 -0.66 -6.63 8.01
C MET A 108 -0.36 -5.79 9.25
N TYR A 109 -1.38 -5.57 10.08
CA TYR A 109 -1.23 -4.94 11.39
C TYR A 109 -1.27 -5.97 12.52
N TYR A 110 -0.55 -5.70 13.59
CA TYR A 110 -0.65 -6.42 14.86
C TYR A 110 -0.72 -5.42 16.02
N ILE A 111 -1.81 -5.43 16.78
CA ILE A 111 -2.01 -4.48 17.88
C ILE A 111 -1.19 -4.92 19.10
N VAL A 112 -0.21 -4.10 19.47
CA VAL A 112 0.68 -4.35 20.62
C VAL A 112 0.09 -3.77 21.90
N SER A 113 -0.57 -2.62 21.81
CA SER A 113 -1.21 -1.94 22.95
C SER A 113 -2.35 -1.05 22.48
N GLY A 114 -3.38 -0.91 23.31
CA GLY A 114 -4.52 -0.03 23.07
C GLY A 114 -5.65 -0.72 22.28
N THR A 115 -6.58 0.11 21.80
CA THR A 115 -7.73 -0.32 20.99
C THR A 115 -7.82 0.57 19.75
N ALA A 116 -7.74 -0.05 18.58
CA ALA A 116 -7.87 0.61 17.29
C ALA A 116 -9.26 0.36 16.68
N THR A 117 -9.68 1.26 15.81
CA THR A 117 -10.76 0.99 14.86
C THR A 117 -10.12 0.72 13.50
N ILE A 118 -10.51 -0.39 12.87
CA ILE A 118 -10.13 -0.75 11.52
C ILE A 118 -11.36 -0.61 10.63
N ARG A 119 -11.29 0.29 9.66
CA ARG A 119 -12.25 0.32 8.56
C ARG A 119 -11.76 -0.61 7.46
N MET A 120 -12.53 -1.62 7.09
CA MET A 120 -12.30 -2.48 5.93
C MET A 120 -13.56 -2.47 5.08
N ASP A 121 -13.41 -2.10 3.81
CA ASP A 121 -14.54 -1.78 2.94
C ASP A 121 -15.49 -0.75 3.61
N ASP A 122 -16.78 -1.09 3.74
CA ASP A 122 -17.80 -0.24 4.38
C ASP A 122 -18.02 -0.57 5.87
N GLU A 123 -17.24 -1.49 6.45
CA GLU A 123 -17.39 -1.95 7.83
C GLU A 123 -16.30 -1.40 8.75
N HIS A 124 -16.65 -1.22 10.03
CA HIS A 124 -15.73 -0.80 11.08
C HIS A 124 -15.63 -1.91 12.14
N HIS A 125 -14.41 -2.33 12.41
CA HIS A 125 -14.09 -3.38 13.38
C HIS A 125 -13.22 -2.81 14.50
N THR A 126 -13.50 -3.21 15.73
CA THR A 126 -12.62 -2.94 16.86
C THR A 126 -11.49 -3.97 16.90
N ALA A 127 -10.24 -3.51 16.88
CA ALA A 127 -9.06 -4.34 17.07
C ALA A 127 -8.39 -3.99 18.41
N LYS A 128 -8.07 -4.99 19.22
CA LYS A 128 -7.51 -4.82 20.56
C LYS A 128 -6.13 -5.46 20.64
N THR A 129 -5.40 -5.17 21.71
CA THR A 129 -4.11 -5.82 22.01
C THR A 129 -4.15 -7.33 21.76
N GLY A 130 -3.23 -7.81 20.92
CA GLY A 130 -3.12 -9.21 20.54
C GLY A 130 -3.76 -9.56 19.20
N ASP A 131 -4.62 -8.70 18.66
CA ASP A 131 -5.29 -8.93 17.38
C ASP A 131 -4.37 -8.66 16.19
N ALA A 132 -4.50 -9.49 15.16
CA ALA A 132 -3.84 -9.34 13.88
C ALA A 132 -4.87 -9.01 12.79
N ILE A 133 -4.51 -8.13 11.86
CA ILE A 133 -5.38 -7.67 10.78
C ILE A 133 -4.62 -7.83 9.48
N MET A 134 -5.19 -8.58 8.55
CA MET A 134 -4.61 -8.81 7.23
C MET A 134 -5.32 -7.94 6.20
N CYS A 135 -4.53 -7.18 5.45
CA CYS A 135 -5.00 -6.27 4.42
C CYS A 135 -4.45 -6.74 3.05
N PRO A 136 -5.17 -7.64 2.36
CA PRO A 136 -4.73 -8.14 1.06
C PRO A 136 -4.84 -7.05 -0.03
N PRO A 137 -4.11 -7.21 -1.14
CA PRO A 137 -4.31 -6.38 -2.32
C PRO A 137 -5.78 -6.35 -2.77
N GLY A 138 -6.26 -5.17 -3.13
CA GLY A 138 -7.63 -4.89 -3.57
C GLY A 138 -8.62 -4.62 -2.45
N MET A 139 -8.25 -4.84 -1.18
CA MET A 139 -9.12 -4.55 -0.03
C MET A 139 -8.77 -3.19 0.56
N ALA A 140 -9.74 -2.28 0.55
CA ALA A 140 -9.54 -0.95 1.10
C ALA A 140 -9.56 -1.00 2.62
N HIS A 141 -8.58 -0.38 3.26
CA HIS A 141 -8.43 -0.40 4.71
C HIS A 141 -7.95 0.93 5.27
N GLN A 142 -8.23 1.17 6.54
CA GLN A 142 -7.74 2.30 7.32
C GLN A 142 -7.72 1.94 8.81
N ILE A 143 -6.64 2.29 9.50
CA ILE A 143 -6.55 2.24 10.96
C ILE A 143 -6.75 3.65 11.55
N SER A 144 -7.64 3.77 12.54
CA SER A 144 -7.87 4.96 13.33
C SER A 144 -7.80 4.66 14.83
N ASN A 145 -7.49 5.69 15.60
CA ASN A 145 -7.58 5.67 17.05
C ASN A 145 -8.72 6.60 17.49
N ASP A 146 -9.87 6.02 17.81
CA ASP A 146 -11.05 6.76 18.28
C ASP A 146 -11.12 6.83 19.82
N THR A 147 -10.01 6.51 20.50
CA THR A 147 -9.90 6.50 21.97
C THR A 147 -9.13 7.71 22.48
N ASP A 148 -8.95 7.81 23.80
CA ASP A 148 -8.22 8.86 24.51
C ASP A 148 -6.79 8.45 24.92
N GLU A 149 -6.36 7.23 24.59
CA GLU A 149 -5.00 6.72 24.81
C GLU A 149 -4.29 6.41 23.50
N ASP A 150 -2.96 6.34 23.52
CA ASP A 150 -2.16 5.94 22.35
C ASP A 150 -2.43 4.48 21.97
N VAL A 151 -2.58 4.22 20.67
CA VAL A 151 -2.55 2.87 20.10
C VAL A 151 -1.15 2.58 19.59
N VAL A 152 -0.59 1.42 19.94
CA VAL A 152 0.68 0.94 19.42
C VAL A 152 0.47 -0.33 18.63
N TYR A 153 0.96 -0.36 17.40
CA TYR A 153 0.88 -1.53 16.53
C TYR A 153 2.17 -1.75 15.74
N LEU A 154 2.35 -2.99 15.30
CA LEU A 154 3.34 -3.33 14.28
C LEU A 154 2.64 -3.35 12.93
N VAL A 155 3.34 -2.89 11.90
CA VAL A 155 2.94 -3.08 10.51
C VAL A 155 4.02 -3.82 9.75
N VAL A 156 3.61 -4.87 9.05
CA VAL A 156 4.43 -5.64 8.13
C VAL A 156 3.91 -5.40 6.73
N SER A 157 4.79 -5.02 5.82
CA SER A 157 4.44 -4.83 4.41
C SER A 157 5.52 -5.39 3.50
N ASP A 158 5.16 -5.95 2.36
CA ASP A 158 6.13 -6.17 1.28
C ASP A 158 6.40 -4.86 0.50
N ASP A 159 7.30 -4.91 -0.48
CA ASP A 159 7.66 -3.76 -1.34
C ASP A 159 7.74 -4.27 -2.78
N PRO A 160 6.59 -4.54 -3.43
CA PRO A 160 6.57 -4.96 -4.82
C PRO A 160 7.26 -3.90 -5.70
N PRO A 161 7.90 -4.28 -6.82
CA PRO A 161 8.60 -3.33 -7.69
C PRO A 161 7.74 -2.19 -8.24
N PHE A 162 6.43 -2.36 -8.20
CA PHE A 162 5.43 -1.40 -8.62
C PHE A 162 4.14 -1.63 -7.85
N ASP A 163 3.43 -0.56 -7.52
CA ASP A 163 2.12 -0.65 -6.89
C ASP A 163 1.23 0.52 -7.30
N ALA A 164 -0.07 0.30 -7.18
CA ALA A 164 -1.08 1.33 -7.38
C ALA A 164 -2.01 1.33 -6.16
N CYS A 165 -2.26 2.50 -5.60
CA CYS A 165 -3.22 2.68 -4.51
C CYS A 165 -4.48 3.36 -5.03
N TYR A 166 -5.64 2.81 -4.69
CA TYR A 166 -6.93 3.46 -4.88
C TYR A 166 -7.43 4.01 -3.56
N TYR A 167 -7.99 5.21 -3.57
CA TYR A 167 -8.56 5.90 -2.40
C TYR A 167 -10.07 6.07 -2.60
N PRO A 168 -10.90 5.20 -1.99
CA PRO A 168 -12.34 5.21 -2.26
C PRO A 168 -13.06 6.50 -1.85
N ASP A 169 -12.64 7.15 -0.78
CA ASP A 169 -13.33 8.33 -0.23
C ASP A 169 -13.22 9.57 -1.16
N SER A 170 -12.17 9.64 -1.96
CA SER A 170 -11.87 10.77 -2.86
C SER A 170 -11.85 10.40 -4.35
N ASP A 171 -12.07 9.12 -4.67
CA ASP A 171 -11.94 8.54 -6.01
C ASP A 171 -10.57 8.80 -6.68
N LYS A 172 -9.50 8.80 -5.87
CA LYS A 172 -8.13 9.04 -6.35
C LYS A 172 -7.39 7.74 -6.62
N GLN A 173 -6.48 7.77 -7.59
CA GLN A 173 -5.49 6.72 -7.82
C GLN A 173 -4.08 7.30 -7.75
N LEU A 174 -3.21 6.61 -7.01
CA LEU A 174 -1.79 6.85 -6.97
C LEU A 174 -1.10 5.67 -7.64
N ILE A 175 -0.24 5.94 -8.61
CA ILE A 175 0.58 4.92 -9.25
C ILE A 175 2.04 5.30 -8.98
N ALA A 176 2.82 4.38 -8.43
CA ALA A 176 4.21 4.67 -8.13
C ALA A 176 5.08 3.41 -8.19
N ARG A 177 6.34 3.59 -8.60
CA ARG A 177 7.37 2.55 -8.45
C ARG A 177 7.59 2.18 -6.98
N LYS A 178 7.43 3.16 -6.08
CA LYS A 178 7.40 2.98 -4.63
C LYS A 178 6.39 3.95 -4.02
N VAL A 179 5.33 3.42 -3.43
CA VAL A 179 4.26 4.22 -2.82
C VAL A 179 4.77 4.92 -1.54
N TRP A 180 5.64 4.26 -0.76
CA TRP A 180 6.03 4.75 0.56
C TRP A 180 7.41 5.42 0.64
N LYS A 181 8.43 4.92 -0.06
CA LYS A 181 9.81 5.39 0.20
C LYS A 181 9.98 6.78 -0.42
N GLY A 182 10.26 7.79 0.41
CA GLY A 182 10.39 9.23 0.11
C GLY A 182 11.39 9.59 -0.99
N GLN A 183 11.18 9.04 -2.18
CA GLN A 183 11.81 9.39 -3.42
C GLN A 183 11.26 10.76 -3.85
N PRO A 184 12.10 11.61 -4.47
CA PRO A 184 11.63 12.83 -5.10
C PRO A 184 10.50 12.51 -6.09
N ASP A 185 9.53 13.43 -6.24
CA ASP A 185 8.33 13.26 -7.09
C ASP A 185 8.65 12.87 -8.56
N GLU A 186 9.90 13.04 -8.97
CA GLU A 186 10.48 12.74 -10.28
C GLU A 186 10.32 11.27 -10.72
N ASP A 187 10.21 10.32 -9.78
CA ASP A 187 10.02 8.87 -10.06
C ASP A 187 8.57 8.40 -9.80
N ARG A 188 7.66 9.31 -9.46
CA ARG A 188 6.23 9.00 -9.23
C ARG A 188 5.42 9.40 -10.46
N VAL A 189 4.93 8.42 -11.20
CA VAL A 189 3.96 8.68 -12.27
C VAL A 189 2.57 8.80 -11.63
N PHE A 190 2.23 9.98 -11.13
CA PHE A 190 0.87 10.29 -10.71
C PHE A 190 -0.04 10.25 -11.94
N TRP A 191 -0.74 9.13 -12.16
CA TRP A 191 -1.91 9.13 -13.05
C TRP A 191 -3.14 9.50 -12.23
N THR A 192 -3.22 10.76 -11.84
CA THR A 192 -4.47 11.36 -11.38
C THR A 192 -5.17 11.95 -12.59
N ARG A 193 -6.50 11.95 -12.63
CA ARG A 193 -7.25 12.63 -13.71
C ARG A 193 -7.08 14.17 -13.68
N THR A 194 -6.39 14.74 -12.68
CA THR A 194 -6.24 16.19 -12.40
C THR A 194 -5.06 16.52 -11.47
N ASP A 195 -4.69 17.80 -11.36
CA ASP A 195 -3.71 18.36 -10.40
C ASP A 195 -4.19 18.19 -8.93
N GLN A 196 -3.97 17.01 -8.34
CA GLN A 196 -4.34 16.70 -6.96
C GLN A 196 -3.13 16.25 -6.14
N THR A 197 -3.13 16.62 -4.87
CA THR A 197 -2.15 16.19 -3.86
C THR A 197 -2.65 15.00 -3.05
N TYR A 198 -1.78 14.44 -2.21
CA TYR A 198 -2.07 13.27 -1.38
C TYR A 198 -3.29 13.47 -0.46
N TYR A 199 -3.49 14.67 0.10
CA TYR A 199 -4.56 14.92 1.07
C TYR A 199 -5.85 15.54 0.48
N ASP A 200 -5.87 15.90 -0.80
CA ASP A 200 -7.07 16.50 -1.42
C ASP A 200 -8.26 15.53 -1.40
N GLY A 201 -9.39 15.93 -0.82
CA GLY A 201 -10.57 15.08 -0.64
C GLY A 201 -10.50 14.10 0.55
N GLU A 202 -9.35 14.01 1.23
CA GLU A 202 -9.17 13.13 2.40
C GLU A 202 -9.37 13.87 3.73
N GLU A 203 -9.21 15.21 3.72
CA GLU A 203 -9.32 16.12 4.87
C GLU A 203 -10.42 17.18 4.74
#